data_AF-S9VYC6-F1
#
_entry.id   AF-S9VYC6-F1
#
_cell.length_a   1.000
_cell.length_b   1.000
_cell.length_c   1.000
_cell.angle_alpha   90.00
_cell.angle_beta   90.00
_cell.angle_gamma   90.00
#
_symmetry.space_group_name_H-M   'P 1'
#
loop_
_entity.id
_entity.type
_entity.pdbx_description
1 polymer ?
#
loop_
_entity_poly.entity_id
_entity_poly.type
_entity_poly.pdbx_seq_one_letter_code
_entity_poly.pdbx_strand_id
1 'polypeptide(L)'
;MLRIRAKLDAGAALTKKEQKSSLVPLARDCPAELLSFVADLPHILRLPQHQTLVVHAGLDPTLPLEAQTVESTTRTRNLVKRKRYEKERAKAPEDEAPEALALSEAFVCVELAKSGKAWAPLYSELVGRAAGEAAPQDSDSDSDSDAEKKKKKKEKEHHKVHLCPVYEKTHVLFGHDAKRRLQETAYATGLDTGCVYGGALTAMLLPQRTLVSVEGWSDASSKV
;
A
#
# COMPACT_ATOMS: atom_id res chain seq x y z
N MET A 1 -12.85 -12.73 -2.75
CA MET A 1 -13.32 -14.11 -2.53
C MET A 1 -14.49 -14.13 -1.54
N LEU A 2 -14.31 -13.68 -0.28
CA LEU A 2 -15.37 -13.68 0.75
C LEU A 2 -16.70 -13.02 0.29
N ARG A 3 -16.64 -11.84 -0.34
CA ARG A 3 -17.84 -11.16 -0.88
C ARG A 3 -18.58 -11.98 -1.95
N ILE A 4 -17.83 -12.71 -2.79
CA ILE A 4 -18.41 -13.59 -3.81
C ILE A 4 -19.06 -14.79 -3.13
N ARG A 5 -18.38 -15.40 -2.14
CA ARG A 5 -18.93 -16.54 -1.38
C ARG A 5 -20.24 -16.16 -0.67
N ALA A 6 -20.27 -15.04 0.04
CA ALA A 6 -21.48 -14.56 0.72
C ALA A 6 -22.67 -14.39 -0.25
N LYS A 7 -22.44 -13.88 -1.47
CA LYS A 7 -23.49 -13.79 -2.49
C LYS A 7 -23.96 -15.15 -2.98
N LEU A 8 -23.03 -16.09 -3.22
CA LEU A 8 -23.36 -17.44 -3.65
C LEU A 8 -24.20 -18.17 -2.59
N ASP A 9 -23.82 -18.07 -1.31
CA ASP A 9 -24.56 -18.69 -0.20
C ASP A 9 -25.96 -18.08 -0.03
N ALA A 10 -26.10 -16.77 -0.28
CA ALA A 10 -27.39 -16.06 -0.25
C ALA A 10 -28.25 -16.28 -1.52
N GLY A 11 -27.78 -17.04 -2.52
CA GLY A 11 -28.46 -17.19 -3.80
C GLY A 11 -28.54 -15.89 -4.62
N ALA A 12 -27.72 -14.89 -4.32
CA ALA A 12 -27.73 -13.59 -4.98
C ALA A 12 -26.99 -13.64 -6.33
N ALA A 13 -27.50 -12.90 -7.32
CA ALA A 13 -26.86 -12.81 -8.63
C ALA A 13 -25.50 -12.10 -8.55
N LEU A 14 -24.48 -12.72 -9.14
CA LEU A 14 -23.17 -12.09 -9.34
C LEU A 14 -23.23 -11.08 -10.48
N THR A 15 -22.51 -9.97 -10.34
CA THR A 15 -22.34 -9.00 -11.43
C THR A 15 -21.53 -9.59 -12.59
N LYS A 16 -21.63 -9.02 -13.80
CA LYS A 16 -20.83 -9.46 -14.96
C LYS A 16 -19.31 -9.46 -14.70
N LYS A 17 -18.82 -8.51 -13.89
CA LYS A 17 -17.41 -8.44 -13.49
C LYS A 17 -17.03 -9.58 -12.55
N GLU A 18 -17.88 -9.87 -11.56
CA GLU A 18 -17.66 -10.96 -10.61
C GLU A 18 -17.71 -12.32 -11.29
N GLN A 19 -18.66 -12.54 -12.20
CA GLN A 19 -18.78 -13.80 -12.96
C GLN A 19 -17.50 -14.14 -13.75
N LYS A 20 -16.76 -13.13 -14.21
CA LYS A 20 -15.48 -13.30 -14.92
C LYS A 20 -14.27 -13.39 -14.00
N SER A 21 -14.44 -13.29 -12.68
CA SER A 21 -13.34 -13.32 -11.73
C SER A 21 -12.79 -14.73 -11.57
N SER A 22 -11.46 -14.86 -11.58
CA SER A 22 -10.76 -16.10 -11.19
C SER A 22 -11.04 -16.53 -9.75
N LEU A 23 -11.65 -15.66 -8.93
CA LEU A 23 -12.03 -15.96 -7.55
C LEU A 23 -13.36 -16.73 -7.45
N VAL A 24 -14.15 -16.86 -8.52
CA VAL A 24 -15.44 -17.57 -8.46
C VAL A 24 -15.27 -19.06 -8.16
N PRO A 25 -14.41 -19.81 -8.87
CA PRO A 25 -14.17 -21.22 -8.53
C PRO A 25 -13.66 -21.37 -7.10
N LEU A 26 -12.70 -20.55 -6.70
CA LEU A 26 -12.17 -20.54 -5.33
C LEU A 26 -13.26 -20.26 -4.30
N ALA A 27 -14.16 -19.30 -4.55
CA ALA A 27 -15.24 -18.99 -3.63
C ALA A 27 -16.22 -20.16 -3.51
N ARG A 28 -16.56 -20.83 -4.62
CA ARG A 28 -17.47 -21.99 -4.64
C ARG A 28 -16.89 -23.17 -3.86
N ASP A 29 -15.60 -23.45 -4.06
CA ASP A 29 -14.96 -24.67 -3.55
C ASP A 29 -14.24 -24.46 -2.22
N CYS A 30 -14.19 -23.23 -1.68
CA CYS A 30 -13.57 -22.92 -0.39
C CYS A 30 -14.25 -23.70 0.75
N PRO A 31 -13.52 -24.53 1.51
CA PRO A 31 -14.04 -25.19 2.70
C PRO A 31 -14.50 -24.18 3.76
N ALA A 32 -15.55 -24.51 4.52
CA ALA A 32 -16.12 -23.62 5.54
C ALA A 32 -15.10 -23.23 6.62
N GLU A 33 -14.25 -24.16 7.05
CA GLU A 33 -13.19 -23.89 8.04
C GLU A 33 -12.17 -22.87 7.52
N LEU A 34 -11.71 -23.03 6.28
CA LEU A 34 -10.80 -22.08 5.65
C LEU A 34 -11.49 -20.72 5.45
N LEU A 35 -12.77 -20.71 5.10
CA LEU A 35 -13.56 -19.49 4.95
C LEU A 35 -13.64 -18.73 6.29
N SER A 36 -13.95 -19.43 7.39
CA SER A 36 -13.97 -18.85 8.73
C SER A 36 -12.61 -18.28 9.10
N PHE A 37 -11.55 -19.08 8.92
CA PHE A 37 -10.18 -18.64 9.21
C PHE A 37 -9.82 -17.35 8.46
N VAL A 38 -10.08 -17.28 7.15
CA VAL A 38 -9.77 -16.10 6.34
C VAL A 38 -10.65 -14.90 6.70
N ALA A 39 -11.90 -15.13 7.11
CA ALA A 39 -12.81 -14.08 7.56
C ALA A 39 -12.39 -13.46 8.90
N ASP A 40 -11.72 -14.23 9.76
CA ASP A 40 -11.28 -13.80 11.08
C ASP A 40 -9.91 -13.09 11.08
N LEU A 41 -9.21 -13.04 9.94
CA LEU A 41 -7.90 -12.40 9.86
C LEU A 41 -8.01 -10.87 10.02
N PRO A 42 -7.21 -10.25 10.90
CA PRO A 42 -7.19 -8.80 11.04
C PRO A 42 -6.53 -8.15 9.82
N HIS A 43 -6.98 -6.94 9.48
CA HIS A 43 -6.39 -6.15 8.38
C HIS A 43 -5.08 -5.45 8.75
N ILE A 44 -4.86 -5.20 10.05
CA ILE A 44 -3.67 -4.56 10.59
C ILE A 44 -3.22 -5.35 11.82
N LEU A 45 -1.95 -5.75 11.86
CA LEU A 45 -1.32 -6.35 13.04
C LEU A 45 -0.33 -5.37 13.66
N ARG A 46 -0.33 -5.31 14.99
CA ARG A 46 0.60 -4.49 15.77
C ARG A 46 1.59 -5.40 16.48
N LEU A 47 2.88 -5.10 16.36
CA LEU A 47 3.98 -5.76 17.08
C LEU A 47 4.72 -4.70 17.93
N PRO A 48 4.15 -4.28 19.07
CA PRO A 48 4.70 -3.16 19.86
C PRO A 48 6.15 -3.36 20.31
N GLN A 49 6.52 -4.59 20.65
CA GLN A 49 7.87 -4.97 21.09
C GLN A 49 8.94 -4.72 20.02
N HIS A 50 8.54 -4.60 18.76
CA HIS A 50 9.41 -4.33 17.62
C HIS A 50 9.12 -2.99 16.94
N GLN A 51 8.26 -2.15 17.54
CA GLN A 51 7.77 -0.90 16.93
C GLN A 51 7.34 -1.11 15.47
N THR A 52 6.64 -2.23 15.21
CA THR A 52 6.32 -2.68 13.86
C THR A 52 4.81 -2.82 13.68
N LEU A 53 4.32 -2.39 12.52
CA LEU A 53 2.99 -2.67 12.00
C LEU A 53 3.08 -3.60 10.80
N VAL A 54 2.10 -4.48 10.64
CA VAL A 54 1.93 -5.28 9.43
C VAL A 54 0.59 -4.93 8.79
N VAL A 55 0.61 -4.61 7.51
CA VAL A 55 -0.57 -4.31 6.69
C VAL A 55 -0.43 -5.01 5.33
N HIS A 56 -1.51 -5.44 4.69
CA HIS A 56 -1.37 -6.14 3.41
C HIS A 56 -0.77 -5.25 2.30
N ALA A 57 -1.26 -4.02 2.14
CA ALA A 57 -0.87 -3.14 1.03
C ALA A 57 -0.29 -1.80 1.48
N GLY A 58 -1.11 -0.93 2.08
CA GLY A 58 -0.66 0.40 2.48
C GLY A 58 -1.68 1.15 3.31
N LEU A 59 -1.27 2.30 3.83
CA LEU A 59 -2.01 3.10 4.81
C LEU A 59 -1.97 4.58 4.41
N ASP A 60 -2.95 5.35 4.89
CA ASP A 60 -2.80 6.80 4.94
C ASP A 60 -2.09 7.20 6.25
N PRO A 61 -0.85 7.72 6.20
CA PRO A 61 -0.08 8.09 7.40
C PRO A 61 -0.69 9.22 8.22
N THR A 62 -1.70 9.94 7.71
CA THR A 62 -2.35 11.03 8.45
C THR A 62 -3.55 10.57 9.27
N LEU A 63 -3.98 9.31 9.12
CA LEU A 63 -5.16 8.77 9.80
C LEU A 63 -4.75 7.80 10.93
N PRO A 64 -5.45 7.80 12.07
CA PRO A 64 -5.27 6.77 13.09
C PRO A 64 -5.64 5.38 12.55
N LEU A 65 -5.16 4.32 13.19
CA LEU A 65 -5.34 2.94 12.71
C LEU A 65 -6.83 2.58 12.56
N GLU A 66 -7.66 3.06 13.47
CA GLU A 66 -9.10 2.80 13.54
C GLU A 66 -9.88 3.52 12.42
N ALA A 67 -9.28 4.53 11.79
CA ALA A 67 -9.87 5.26 10.67
C ALA A 67 -9.39 4.73 9.29
N GLN A 68 -8.51 3.73 9.27
CA GLN A 68 -8.10 3.09 8.02
C GLN A 68 -9.25 2.22 7.48
N THR A 69 -9.45 2.23 6.17
CA THR A 69 -10.47 1.40 5.52
C THR A 69 -9.91 0.04 5.14
N VAL A 70 -10.81 -0.94 5.00
CA VAL A 70 -10.43 -2.27 4.49
C VAL A 70 -9.88 -2.15 3.06
N GLU A 71 -10.49 -1.29 2.25
CA GLU A 71 -10.08 -1.03 0.88
C GLU A 71 -8.67 -0.46 0.79
N SER A 72 -8.30 0.52 1.62
CA SER A 72 -6.95 1.09 1.59
C SER A 72 -5.90 0.10 2.08
N THR A 73 -6.15 -0.54 3.22
CA THR A 73 -5.23 -1.49 3.86
C THR A 73 -4.92 -2.71 2.98
N THR A 74 -5.83 -3.07 2.06
CA THR A 74 -5.68 -4.23 1.20
C THR A 74 -5.32 -3.93 -0.27
N ARG A 75 -5.41 -2.67 -0.73
CA ARG A 75 -5.20 -2.35 -2.16
C ARG A 75 -4.32 -1.13 -2.44
N THR A 76 -3.90 -0.35 -1.44
CA THR A 76 -3.15 0.89 -1.69
C THR A 76 -1.77 0.62 -2.28
N ARG A 77 -1.43 1.31 -3.37
CA ARG A 77 -0.05 1.37 -3.90
C ARG A 77 0.50 2.79 -3.88
N ASN A 78 -0.34 3.78 -4.11
CA ASN A 78 0.05 5.18 -4.17
C ASN A 78 -0.81 6.05 -3.24
N LEU A 79 -0.23 7.17 -2.82
CA LEU A 79 -0.92 8.29 -2.19
C LEU A 79 -0.92 9.49 -3.16
N VAL A 80 -2.10 10.07 -3.36
CA VAL A 80 -2.29 11.29 -4.15
C VAL A 80 -2.72 12.40 -3.20
N LYS A 81 -2.13 13.60 -3.27
CA LYS A 81 -2.62 14.75 -2.48
C LYS A 81 -4.08 15.04 -2.81
N ARG A 82 -4.92 15.27 -1.79
CA ARG A 82 -6.38 15.44 -1.93
C ARG A 82 -6.77 16.44 -3.02
N LYS A 83 -6.24 17.66 -2.96
CA LYS A 83 -6.50 18.73 -3.95
C LYS A 83 -6.13 18.33 -5.38
N ARG A 84 -5.04 17.56 -5.55
CA ARG A 84 -4.60 17.10 -6.86
C ARG A 84 -5.56 16.06 -7.40
N TYR A 85 -5.94 15.09 -6.57
CA TYR A 85 -6.89 14.05 -6.94
C TYR A 85 -8.24 14.64 -7.37
N GLU A 86 -8.79 15.60 -6.62
CA GLU A 86 -10.06 16.25 -6.96
C GLU A 86 -10.00 16.98 -8.32
N LYS A 87 -8.89 17.68 -8.58
CA LYS A 87 -8.67 18.36 -9.86
C LYS A 87 -8.54 17.39 -11.03
N GLU A 88 -7.86 16.27 -10.84
CA GLU A 88 -7.73 15.21 -11.85
C GLU A 88 -9.08 14.53 -12.10
N ARG A 89 -9.82 14.20 -11.03
CA ARG A 89 -11.14 13.58 -11.09
C ARG A 89 -12.18 14.47 -11.78
N ALA A 90 -12.18 15.78 -11.51
CA ALA A 90 -13.10 16.72 -12.16
C ALA A 90 -12.87 16.86 -13.68
N LYS A 91 -11.70 16.45 -14.18
CA LYS A 91 -11.33 16.51 -15.60
C LYS A 91 -11.38 15.16 -16.31
N ALA A 92 -11.43 14.07 -15.56
CA ALA A 92 -11.40 12.73 -16.11
C ALA A 92 -12.82 12.31 -16.57
N PRO A 93 -12.95 11.61 -17.70
CA PRO A 93 -14.14 10.82 -18.00
C PRO A 93 -14.45 9.88 -16.84
N GLU A 94 -15.73 9.58 -16.60
CA GLU A 94 -16.19 8.78 -15.46
C GLU A 94 -15.49 7.41 -15.41
N ASP A 95 -15.28 6.77 -16.56
CA ASP A 95 -14.63 5.46 -16.68
C ASP A 95 -13.10 5.47 -16.53
N GLU A 96 -12.46 6.65 -16.58
CA GLU A 96 -10.99 6.79 -16.52
C GLU A 96 -10.49 7.33 -15.18
N ALA A 97 -11.39 7.82 -14.32
CA ALA A 97 -11.01 8.37 -13.02
C ALA A 97 -10.49 7.26 -12.08
N PRO A 98 -9.30 7.41 -11.47
CA PRO A 98 -8.79 6.40 -10.55
C PRO A 98 -9.72 6.23 -9.33
N GLU A 99 -10.11 4.98 -9.04
CA GLU A 99 -10.93 4.64 -7.88
C GLU A 99 -10.24 5.08 -6.57
N ALA A 100 -10.94 5.86 -5.75
CA ALA A 100 -10.47 6.20 -4.41
C ALA A 100 -10.77 5.05 -3.44
N LEU A 101 -9.73 4.48 -2.84
CA LEU A 101 -9.85 3.42 -1.82
C LEU A 101 -10.14 3.99 -0.43
N ALA A 102 -9.56 5.15 -0.15
CA ALA A 102 -9.80 5.92 1.07
C ALA A 102 -9.51 7.39 0.80
N LEU A 103 -10.09 8.24 1.64
CA LEU A 103 -10.06 9.69 1.50
C LEU A 103 -9.80 10.31 2.86
N SER A 104 -8.75 11.12 2.96
CA SER A 104 -8.48 12.00 4.09
C SER A 104 -8.40 13.46 3.63
N GLU A 105 -8.16 14.37 4.58
CA GLU A 105 -7.90 15.77 4.26
C GLU A 105 -6.60 15.96 3.44
N ALA A 106 -5.60 15.12 3.69
CA ALA A 106 -4.28 15.23 3.07
C ALA A 106 -4.17 14.41 1.78
N PHE A 107 -4.70 13.19 1.79
CA PHE A 107 -4.44 12.19 0.76
C PHE A 107 -5.69 11.45 0.27
N VAL A 108 -5.50 10.80 -0.88
CA VAL A 108 -6.37 9.79 -1.45
C VAL A 108 -5.52 8.54 -1.68
N CYS A 109 -5.93 7.42 -1.11
CA CYS A 109 -5.33 6.12 -1.34
C CYS A 109 -5.85 5.54 -2.67
N VAL A 110 -4.93 5.07 -3.52
CA VAL A 110 -5.27 4.52 -4.83
C VAL A 110 -4.43 3.27 -5.14
N GLU A 111 -5.03 2.31 -5.85
CA GLU A 111 -4.37 1.05 -6.24
C GLU A 111 -3.54 1.22 -7.52
N LEU A 112 -4.14 1.74 -8.59
CA LEU A 112 -3.49 1.93 -9.89
C LEU A 112 -3.79 3.34 -10.40
N ALA A 113 -2.95 4.31 -10.04
CA ALA A 113 -3.10 5.66 -10.57
C ALA A 113 -1.93 6.02 -11.48
N LYS A 114 -2.24 6.71 -12.58
CA LYS A 114 -1.26 7.45 -13.40
C LYS A 114 -0.59 8.60 -12.60
N SER A 115 -1.10 8.87 -11.40
CA SER A 115 -0.69 9.97 -10.52
C SER A 115 -0.40 9.48 -9.10
N GLY A 116 0.09 10.40 -8.26
CA GLY A 116 0.53 10.10 -6.90
C GLY A 116 1.97 9.62 -6.81
N LYS A 117 2.39 9.33 -5.59
CA LYS A 117 3.69 8.74 -5.28
C LYS A 117 3.47 7.37 -4.64
N ALA A 118 4.45 6.45 -4.78
CA ALA A 118 4.48 5.23 -4.00
C ALA A 118 4.36 5.58 -2.51
N TRP A 119 3.49 4.87 -1.79
CA TRP A 119 3.12 5.27 -0.43
C TRP A 119 4.28 5.06 0.56
N ALA A 120 5.05 3.98 0.43
CA ALA A 120 6.11 3.59 1.38
C ALA A 120 7.28 4.61 1.49
N PRO A 121 7.84 5.15 0.38
CA PRO A 121 8.82 6.22 0.47
C PRO A 121 8.26 7.49 1.12
N LEU A 122 7.02 7.87 0.79
CA LEU A 122 6.37 9.03 1.40
C LEU A 122 6.12 8.81 2.90
N TYR A 123 5.71 7.61 3.30
CA TYR A 123 5.58 7.22 4.70
C TYR A 123 6.91 7.40 5.44
N SER A 124 8.00 6.87 4.88
CA SER A 124 9.32 6.98 5.52
C SER A 124 9.82 8.42 5.59
N GLU A 125 9.55 9.24 4.58
CA GLU A 125 9.84 10.67 4.61
C GLU A 125 9.10 11.37 5.76
N LEU A 126 7.81 11.06 5.96
CA LEU A 126 7.02 11.67 7.04
C LEU A 126 7.48 11.21 8.43
N VAL A 127 7.78 9.92 8.61
CA VAL A 127 8.29 9.40 9.88
C VAL A 127 9.67 9.96 10.20
N GLY A 128 10.59 9.98 9.23
CA GLY A 128 11.93 10.55 9.42
C GLY A 128 11.87 12.04 9.80
N ARG A 129 11.01 12.83 9.14
CA ARG A 129 10.78 14.24 9.51
C ARG A 129 10.24 14.40 10.93
N ALA A 130 9.27 13.57 11.33
CA ALA A 130 8.73 13.59 12.68
C ALA A 130 9.77 13.18 13.74
N ALA A 131 10.71 12.31 13.36
CA ALA A 131 11.84 11.90 14.19
C ALA A 131 13.00 12.92 14.23
N GLY A 132 12.93 14.02 13.45
CA GLY A 132 13.99 15.02 13.35
C GLY A 132 15.18 14.57 12.50
N GLU A 133 15.02 13.54 11.68
CA GLU A 133 16.06 13.06 10.78
C GLU A 133 16.22 13.98 9.57
N ALA A 134 17.47 14.27 9.20
CA ALA A 134 17.76 15.04 8.00
C ALA A 134 17.29 14.26 6.76
N ALA A 135 16.67 14.98 5.80
CA ALA A 135 16.29 14.38 4.53
C ALA A 135 17.52 13.73 3.85
N PRO A 136 17.36 12.60 3.14
CA PRO A 136 18.45 12.02 2.37
C PRO A 136 19.04 13.08 1.44
N GLN A 137 20.35 13.30 1.52
CA GLN A 137 21.06 14.13 0.56
C GLN A 137 21.23 13.31 -0.71
N ASP A 138 20.36 13.52 -1.69
CA ASP A 138 20.63 13.06 -3.05
C ASP A 138 21.86 13.82 -3.55
N SER A 139 23.00 13.13 -3.59
CA SER A 139 24.20 13.60 -4.27
C SER A 139 24.03 13.36 -5.77
N ASP A 140 23.46 14.35 -6.46
CA ASP A 140 23.79 14.61 -7.86
C ASP A 140 23.71 16.12 -8.10
N SER A 141 24.88 16.67 -8.44
CA SER A 141 25.08 18.05 -8.85
C SER A 141 24.41 18.30 -10.19
N ASP A 142 23.59 19.35 -10.29
CA ASP A 142 23.81 20.36 -11.31
C ASP A 142 23.13 21.68 -10.92
N SER A 143 23.91 22.74 -11.09
CA SER A 143 23.61 24.13 -10.76
C SER A 143 22.59 24.73 -11.72
N ASP A 144 21.47 25.27 -11.20
CA ASP A 144 20.76 26.36 -11.87
C ASP A 144 20.01 27.26 -10.88
N SER A 145 20.29 28.56 -10.96
CA SER A 145 19.98 29.61 -9.97
C SER A 145 18.52 30.09 -9.92
N ASP A 146 17.60 29.36 -10.56
CA ASP A 146 16.14 29.63 -10.50
C ASP A 146 15.35 28.59 -9.68
N ALA A 147 16.03 27.56 -9.16
CA ALA A 147 15.42 26.48 -8.39
C ALA A 147 15.03 26.89 -6.96
N GLU A 148 15.65 27.92 -6.41
CA GLU A 148 15.60 28.24 -4.98
C GLU A 148 14.26 28.87 -4.54
N LYS A 149 13.60 29.64 -5.43
CA LYS A 149 12.24 30.17 -5.21
C LYS A 149 11.16 29.08 -5.35
N LYS A 150 11.34 28.11 -6.25
CA LYS A 150 10.44 26.93 -6.37
C LYS A 150 10.61 25.97 -5.19
N LYS A 151 11.83 25.81 -4.65
CA LYS A 151 12.14 24.99 -3.48
C LYS A 151 11.47 25.54 -2.22
N LYS A 152 11.60 26.84 -1.94
CA LYS A 152 10.93 27.53 -0.80
C LYS A 152 9.40 27.49 -0.86
N LYS A 153 8.80 27.56 -2.06
CA LYS A 153 7.32 27.47 -2.22
C LYS A 153 6.83 26.03 -2.06
N LYS A 154 7.57 25.03 -2.57
CA LYS A 154 7.29 23.59 -2.32
C LYS A 154 7.47 23.22 -0.83
N GLU A 155 8.46 23.78 -0.15
CA GLU A 155 8.73 23.57 1.29
C GLU A 155 7.62 24.14 2.18
N LYS A 156 7.05 25.30 1.84
CA LYS A 156 5.93 25.89 2.59
C LYS A 156 4.61 25.13 2.42
N GLU A 157 4.34 24.53 1.25
CA GLU A 157 3.15 23.68 1.06
C GLU A 157 3.32 22.26 1.63
N HIS A 158 4.56 21.74 1.69
CA HIS A 158 4.85 20.45 2.32
C HIS A 158 4.77 20.49 3.85
N HIS A 159 4.74 21.67 4.46
CA HIS A 159 4.72 21.87 5.92
C HIS A 159 3.37 21.57 6.60
N LYS A 160 2.31 21.20 5.87
CA LYS A 160 0.96 21.04 6.44
C LYS A 160 0.48 19.60 6.62
N VAL A 161 1.24 18.61 6.13
CA VAL A 161 0.86 17.20 6.30
C VAL A 161 1.44 16.72 7.63
N HIS A 162 0.57 16.43 8.59
CA HIS A 162 0.97 15.91 9.89
C HIS A 162 0.89 14.38 9.88
N LEU A 163 1.95 13.74 10.36
CA LEU A 163 1.98 12.31 10.62
C LEU A 163 1.06 12.01 11.81
N CYS A 164 0.22 10.98 11.73
CA CYS A 164 -0.54 10.55 12.89
C CYS A 164 0.42 9.97 13.96
N PRO A 165 0.31 10.36 15.25
CA PRO A 165 1.26 9.96 16.29
C PRO A 165 1.47 8.46 16.45
N VAL A 166 0.49 7.63 16.07
CA VAL A 166 0.60 6.16 16.13
C VAL A 166 1.73 5.60 15.25
N TYR A 167 2.19 6.37 14.26
CA TYR A 167 3.26 5.98 13.34
C TYR A 167 4.64 6.54 13.73
N GLU A 168 4.74 7.31 14.82
CA GLU A 168 6.03 7.85 15.26
C GLU A 168 7.01 6.71 15.54
N LYS A 169 8.13 6.70 14.80
CA LYS A 169 9.19 5.67 14.87
C LYS A 169 8.72 4.24 14.55
N THR A 170 7.56 4.11 13.93
CA THR A 170 6.97 2.82 13.60
C THR A 170 7.44 2.35 12.22
N HIS A 171 7.96 1.12 12.15
CA HIS A 171 8.26 0.45 10.89
C HIS A 171 7.02 -0.27 10.35
N VAL A 172 6.75 -0.19 9.04
CA VAL A 172 5.63 -0.90 8.44
C VAL A 172 6.12 -2.01 7.50
N LEU A 173 5.70 -3.24 7.78
CA LEU A 173 5.87 -4.37 6.88
C LEU A 173 4.61 -4.54 6.03
N PHE A 174 4.79 -4.70 4.73
CA PHE A 174 3.68 -4.85 3.79
C PHE A 174 4.00 -5.79 2.62
N GLY A 175 2.98 -6.10 1.82
CA GLY A 175 3.10 -6.91 0.60
C GLY A 175 2.34 -6.28 -0.55
N HIS A 176 1.51 -7.06 -1.25
CA HIS A 176 0.57 -6.66 -2.31
C HIS A 176 1.20 -6.14 -3.63
N ASP A 177 2.30 -5.42 -3.55
CA ASP A 177 2.90 -4.69 -4.66
C ASP A 177 3.99 -5.46 -5.40
N ALA A 178 3.71 -6.70 -5.82
CA ALA A 178 4.61 -7.53 -6.62
C ALA A 178 5.20 -6.83 -7.87
N LYS A 179 4.54 -5.79 -8.38
CA LYS A 179 5.04 -4.97 -9.50
C LYS A 179 6.31 -4.21 -9.13
N ARG A 180 6.41 -3.74 -7.89
CA ARG A 180 7.59 -3.04 -7.36
C ARG A 180 8.61 -3.96 -6.70
N ARG A 181 8.27 -5.26 -6.56
CA ARG A 181 9.12 -6.26 -5.91
C ARG A 181 9.48 -5.83 -4.48
N LEU A 182 10.65 -6.25 -3.99
CA LEU A 182 11.19 -5.84 -2.71
C LEU A 182 11.29 -4.31 -2.65
N GLN A 183 10.73 -3.71 -1.61
CA GLN A 183 10.81 -2.27 -1.36
C GLN A 183 11.45 -2.05 0.00
N GLU A 184 12.57 -1.33 0.04
CA GLU A 184 13.27 -1.03 1.28
C GLU A 184 13.37 0.47 1.47
N THR A 185 12.74 0.97 2.53
CA THR A 185 12.86 2.35 2.99
C THR A 185 13.13 2.36 4.49
N ALA A 186 13.56 3.51 5.03
CA ALA A 186 13.97 3.62 6.43
C ALA A 186 12.91 3.14 7.45
N TYR A 187 11.62 3.33 7.13
CA TYR A 187 10.50 3.00 8.00
C TYR A 187 9.45 2.09 7.35
N ALA A 188 9.68 1.57 6.14
CA ALA A 188 8.75 0.63 5.54
C ALA A 188 9.47 -0.42 4.69
N THR A 189 8.99 -1.66 4.73
CA THR A 189 9.52 -2.75 3.90
C THR A 189 8.41 -3.52 3.24
N GLY A 190 8.42 -3.54 1.91
CA GLY A 190 7.51 -4.33 1.08
C GLY A 190 8.15 -5.67 0.75
N LEU A 191 7.59 -6.76 1.27
CA LEU A 191 8.12 -8.13 1.17
C LEU A 191 7.59 -8.90 -0.04
N ASP A 192 6.70 -8.32 -0.83
CA ASP A 192 6.11 -8.97 -2.01
C ASP A 192 7.11 -9.01 -3.18
N THR A 193 7.98 -10.00 -3.14
CA THR A 193 8.95 -10.30 -4.19
C THR A 193 8.35 -11.08 -5.36
N GLY A 194 7.02 -11.25 -5.41
CA GLY A 194 6.30 -11.93 -6.48
C GLY A 194 6.61 -13.42 -6.59
N CYS A 195 6.58 -14.14 -5.46
CA CYS A 195 6.83 -15.57 -5.35
C CYS A 195 6.06 -16.40 -6.41
N VAL A 196 4.75 -16.15 -6.54
CA VAL A 196 3.88 -16.88 -7.48
C VAL A 196 4.12 -16.54 -8.95
N TYR A 197 5.00 -15.57 -9.23
CA TYR A 197 5.35 -15.10 -10.56
C TYR A 197 6.82 -15.45 -10.91
N GLY A 198 7.37 -16.51 -10.32
CA GLY A 198 8.76 -16.91 -10.51
C GLY A 198 9.79 -16.00 -9.83
N GLY A 199 9.36 -15.17 -8.88
CA GLY A 199 10.24 -14.35 -8.05
C GLY A 199 10.79 -15.14 -6.85
N ALA A 200 10.67 -14.55 -5.66
CA ALA A 200 11.05 -15.19 -4.40
C ALA A 200 9.92 -15.09 -3.36
N LEU A 201 9.94 -15.95 -2.36
CA LEU A 201 9.19 -15.75 -1.12
C LEU A 201 10.14 -15.15 -0.07
N THR A 202 9.86 -13.91 0.34
CA THR A 202 10.74 -13.13 1.22
C THR A 202 10.09 -12.88 2.58
N ALA A 203 10.87 -12.99 3.64
CA ALA A 203 10.48 -12.70 5.01
C ALA A 203 11.51 -11.78 5.69
N MET A 204 11.07 -11.08 6.74
CA MET A 204 11.93 -10.29 7.61
C MET A 204 12.02 -10.92 9.00
N LEU A 205 13.23 -11.15 9.48
CA LEU A 205 13.52 -11.60 10.84
C LEU A 205 13.66 -10.40 11.78
N LEU A 206 12.85 -10.35 12.83
CA LEU A 206 12.89 -9.31 13.87
C LEU A 206 13.63 -9.83 15.13
N PRO A 207 14.32 -8.95 15.89
CA PRO A 207 14.38 -7.50 15.74
C PRO A 207 15.43 -6.98 14.75
N GLN A 208 16.34 -7.83 14.23
CA GLN A 208 17.48 -7.40 13.40
C GLN A 208 17.08 -6.82 12.04
N ARG A 209 15.83 -7.02 11.61
CA ARG A 209 15.30 -6.65 10.29
C ARG A 209 16.08 -7.29 9.15
N THR A 210 16.60 -8.50 9.37
CA THR A 210 17.32 -9.27 8.36
C THR A 210 16.33 -9.87 7.36
N LEU A 211 16.56 -9.64 6.07
CA LEU A 211 15.77 -10.24 5.00
C LEU A 211 16.30 -11.63 4.68
N VAL A 212 15.38 -12.58 4.54
CA VAL A 212 15.64 -13.95 4.09
C VAL A 212 14.65 -14.31 2.99
N SER A 213 15.11 -15.04 1.97
CA SER A 213 14.28 -15.40 0.83
C SER A 213 14.58 -16.82 0.37
N VAL A 214 13.54 -17.49 -0.16
CA VAL A 214 13.66 -18.73 -0.92
C VAL A 214 13.14 -18.52 -2.34
N GLU A 215 13.58 -19.36 -3.27
CA GLU A 215 13.09 -19.32 -4.64
C GLU A 215 11.57 -19.45 -4.68
N GLY A 216 10.95 -18.65 -5.54
CA GLY A 216 9.52 -18.66 -5.75
C GLY A 216 9.07 -19.86 -6.59
N TRP A 217 7.78 -19.86 -6.90
CA TRP A 217 7.19 -20.93 -7.69
C TRP A 217 7.75 -20.94 -9.11
N SER A 218 8.34 -22.07 -9.50
CA SER A 218 8.84 -22.33 -10.85
C SER A 218 8.12 -23.56 -11.40
N ASP A 219 7.08 -23.34 -12.20
CA ASP A 219 6.50 -24.39 -13.04
C ASP A 219 7.12 -24.30 -14.43
N ALA A 220 7.65 -25.42 -14.95
CA ALA A 220 8.28 -25.51 -16.26
C ALA A 220 7.32 -25.15 -17.42
N SER A 221 6.02 -25.07 -17.13
CA SER A 221 4.97 -24.73 -18.08
C SER A 221 4.50 -23.27 -18.04
N SER A 222 4.92 -22.47 -17.05
CA SER A 222 4.47 -21.09 -16.86
C SER A 222 5.55 -20.06 -17.20
N LYS A 223 6.01 -20.03 -18.45
CA LYS A 223 6.58 -18.79 -19.00
C LYS A 223 5.40 -17.93 -19.47
N VAL A 224 5.10 -16.88 -18.70
CA VAL A 224 4.18 -15.80 -19.11
C VAL A 224 4.78 -15.07 -20.31
#